data_AF-A0A925HZN7-F1
#
_entry.id   AF-A0A925HZN7-F1
#
_cell.length_a   1.000
_cell.length_b   1.000
_cell.length_c   1.000
_cell.angle_alpha   90.00
_cell.angle_beta   90.00
_cell.angle_gamma   90.00
#
_symmetry.space_group_name_H-M   'P 1'
#
loop_
_entity.id
_entity.type
_entity.pdbx_description
1 polymer ?
#
loop_
_entity_poly.entity_id
_entity_poly.type
_entity_poly.pdbx_seq_one_letter_code
_entity_poly.pdbx_strand_id
1 'polypeptide(L)'
;YLSNLSAPNPTTKTQSAAGEKRLYLIWQRGSMREADEEILARAKIAPKGKVVVHFCPEELEKELVQMEDDQARQAGLKRIRKTVFGVRPREPEGFRFFVVEQKADE
;
A
#
# COMPACT_ATOMS: atom_id res chain seq x y z
N TYR A 1 -13.22 3.56 -7.51
CA TYR A 1 -12.57 3.80 -6.21
C TYR A 1 -13.48 3.24 -5.14
N LEU A 2 -12.90 2.49 -4.19
CA LEU A 2 -13.58 2.00 -3.00
C LEU A 2 -12.91 2.57 -1.76
N SER A 3 -13.70 2.93 -0.76
CA SER A 3 -13.25 3.37 0.56
C SER A 3 -14.16 2.80 1.65
N ASN A 4 -13.76 2.94 2.92
CA ASN A 4 -14.45 2.31 4.06
C ASN A 4 -14.60 0.79 3.86
N LEU A 5 -13.51 0.12 3.47
CA LEU A 5 -13.52 -1.29 3.03
C LEU A 5 -13.96 -2.28 4.12
N SER A 6 -13.87 -1.88 5.39
CA SER A 6 -14.35 -2.67 6.53
C SER A 6 -15.87 -2.60 6.72
N ALA A 7 -16.55 -1.63 6.09
CA ALA A 7 -18.00 -1.53 6.18
C ALA A 7 -18.69 -2.70 5.46
N PRO A 8 -19.89 -3.12 5.89
CA PRO A 8 -20.66 -4.15 5.18
C PRO A 8 -20.91 -3.82 3.70
N ASN A 9 -21.09 -2.53 3.39
CA ASN A 9 -21.19 -2.01 2.03
C ASN A 9 -20.15 -0.89 1.85
N PRO A 10 -19.00 -1.17 1.20
CA PRO A 10 -17.97 -0.18 0.96
C PRO A 10 -18.47 1.01 0.12
N THR A 11 -17.94 2.19 0.39
CA THR A 11 -18.28 3.41 -0.36
C THR A 11 -17.66 3.34 -1.75
N THR A 12 -18.47 3.60 -2.78
CA THR A 12 -18.03 3.51 -4.18
C THR A 12 -18.06 4.88 -4.86
N LYS A 13 -16.97 5.24 -5.54
CA LYS A 13 -16.88 6.44 -6.38
C LYS A 13 -16.26 6.11 -7.74
N THR A 14 -16.92 6.58 -8.79
CA THR A 14 -16.38 6.55 -10.16
C THR A 14 -15.74 7.90 -10.46
N GLN A 15 -14.46 7.89 -10.82
CA GLN A 15 -13.74 9.07 -11.29
C GLN A 15 -12.68 8.64 -12.31
N SER A 16 -12.25 9.57 -13.15
CA SER A 16 -11.15 9.33 -14.09
C SER A 16 -9.87 8.99 -13.34
N ALA A 17 -9.07 8.08 -13.92
CA ALA A 17 -7.69 7.85 -13.47
C ALA A 17 -6.72 8.93 -13.97
N ALA A 18 -7.16 9.79 -14.90
CA ALA A 18 -6.34 10.89 -15.41
C ALA A 18 -6.02 11.86 -14.26
N GLY A 19 -4.74 11.98 -13.92
CA GLY A 19 -4.25 12.82 -12.82
C GLY A 19 -4.10 12.11 -11.48
N GLU A 20 -4.34 10.80 -11.40
CA GLU A 20 -3.96 10.01 -10.22
C GLU A 20 -2.43 9.94 -10.09
N LYS A 21 -1.90 10.40 -8.96
CA LYS A 21 -0.45 10.49 -8.72
C LYS A 21 0.02 9.66 -7.52
N ARG A 22 -0.92 9.12 -6.73
CA ARG A 22 -0.57 8.36 -5.53
C ARG A 22 0.15 7.08 -5.89
N LEU A 23 1.10 6.69 -5.04
CA LEU A 23 1.66 5.35 -5.08
C LEU A 23 0.55 4.30 -4.93
N TYR A 24 0.72 3.18 -5.60
CA TYR A 24 -0.22 2.08 -5.52
C TYR A 24 0.50 0.75 -5.37
N LEU A 25 -0.19 -0.19 -4.74
CA LEU A 25 0.25 -1.56 -4.54
C LEU A 25 -0.65 -2.49 -5.34
N ILE A 26 -0.04 -3.51 -5.95
CA ILE A 26 -0.74 -4.60 -6.62
C ILE A 26 -0.25 -5.89 -6.01
N TRP A 27 -1.18 -6.78 -5.67
CA TRP A 27 -0.83 -8.14 -5.30
C TRP A 27 -0.29 -8.88 -6.51
N GLN A 28 0.99 -9.25 -6.48
CA GLN A 28 1.59 -10.03 -7.57
C GLN A 28 1.20 -11.52 -7.50
N ARG A 29 0.87 -12.03 -6.31
CA ARG A 29 0.51 -13.43 -6.03
C ARG A 29 -0.16 -13.57 -4.66
N GLY A 30 -0.79 -14.72 -4.41
CA GLY A 30 -1.29 -15.12 -3.10
C GLY A 30 -2.79 -14.92 -2.91
N SER A 31 -3.29 -15.33 -1.73
CA SER A 31 -4.71 -15.31 -1.35
C SER A 31 -5.27 -13.90 -1.10
N MET A 32 -4.43 -12.85 -1.08
CA MET A 32 -4.93 -11.47 -0.92
C MET A 32 -5.84 -11.03 -2.06
N ARG A 33 -5.72 -11.65 -3.24
CA ARG A 33 -6.67 -11.45 -4.33
C ARG A 33 -8.09 -11.89 -3.95
N GLU A 34 -8.24 -12.99 -3.21
CA GLU A 34 -9.55 -13.50 -2.79
C GLU A 34 -10.22 -12.51 -1.82
N ALA A 35 -9.44 -11.87 -0.94
CA ALA A 35 -9.93 -10.82 -0.06
C ALA A 35 -10.41 -9.58 -0.84
N ASP A 36 -9.68 -9.17 -1.89
CA ASP A 36 -10.13 -8.08 -2.77
C ASP A 36 -11.43 -8.44 -3.49
N GLU A 37 -11.56 -9.68 -3.97
CA GLU A 37 -12.76 -10.19 -4.63
C GLU A 37 -13.96 -10.16 -3.67
N GLU A 38 -13.78 -10.49 -2.40
CA GLU A 38 -14.83 -10.38 -1.37
C GLU A 38 -15.23 -8.91 -1.11
N ILE A 39 -14.26 -8.00 -0.98
CA ILE A 39 -14.53 -6.56 -0.82
C ILE A 39 -15.32 -6.02 -2.02
N LEU A 40 -14.92 -6.39 -3.24
CA LEU A 40 -15.59 -5.98 -4.47
C LEU A 40 -16.99 -6.57 -4.59
N ALA A 41 -17.21 -7.82 -4.18
CA ALA A 41 -18.52 -8.45 -4.14
C ALA A 41 -19.47 -7.72 -3.18
N ARG A 42 -19.00 -7.31 -1.99
CA ARG A 42 -19.78 -6.47 -1.06
C ARG A 42 -20.14 -5.12 -1.67
N ALA A 43 -19.28 -4.57 -2.53
CA ALA A 43 -19.57 -3.36 -3.31
C ALA A 43 -20.38 -3.61 -4.60
N LYS A 44 -20.78 -4.86 -4.88
CA LYS A 44 -21.49 -5.28 -6.10
C LYS A 44 -20.70 -4.98 -7.39
N ILE A 45 -19.37 -5.06 -7.35
CA ILE A 45 -18.47 -4.84 -8.48
C ILE A 45 -17.86 -6.17 -8.91
N ALA A 46 -17.93 -6.50 -10.20
CA ALA A 46 -17.26 -7.67 -10.76
C ALA A 46 -15.80 -7.34 -11.15
N PRO A 47 -14.77 -8.02 -10.60
CA PRO A 47 -13.37 -7.79 -10.93
C PRO A 47 -12.92 -8.37 -12.27
N LYS A 48 -13.74 -9.16 -12.96
CA LYS A 48 -13.31 -9.99 -14.11
C LYS A 48 -12.61 -9.13 -15.18
N GLY A 49 -11.34 -9.48 -15.46
CA GLY A 49 -10.50 -8.81 -16.46
C GLY A 49 -9.92 -7.46 -16.01
N LYS A 50 -10.07 -7.08 -14.73
CA LYS A 50 -9.56 -5.80 -14.19
C LYS A 50 -8.40 -6.05 -13.23
N VAL A 51 -7.46 -5.11 -13.21
CA VAL A 51 -6.38 -5.07 -12.21
C VAL A 51 -6.90 -4.27 -11.01
N VAL A 52 -6.83 -4.86 -9.82
CA VAL A 52 -7.11 -4.17 -8.57
C VAL A 52 -5.84 -3.50 -8.09
N VAL A 53 -5.93 -2.21 -7.78
CA VAL A 53 -4.83 -1.40 -7.24
C VAL A 53 -5.23 -0.84 -5.89
N HIS A 54 -4.29 -0.84 -4.95
CA HIS A 54 -4.47 -0.28 -3.61
C HIS A 54 -3.71 1.02 -3.54
N PHE A 55 -4.43 2.13 -3.47
CA PHE A 55 -3.78 3.43 -3.33
C PHE A 55 -3.19 3.58 -1.94
N CYS A 56 -1.91 3.93 -1.88
CA CYS A 56 -1.26 4.37 -0.65
C CYS A 56 -1.86 5.73 -0.27
N PRO A 57 -2.39 5.91 0.95
CA PRO A 57 -2.72 7.22 1.47
C PRO A 57 -1.49 8.13 1.49
N GLU A 58 -1.69 9.43 1.31
CA GLU A 58 -0.59 10.41 1.27
C GLU A 58 0.19 10.42 2.60
N GLU A 59 -0.51 10.23 3.72
CA GLU A 59 0.08 10.15 5.05
C GLU A 59 1.01 8.94 5.18
N LEU A 60 0.57 7.78 4.66
CA LEU A 60 1.39 6.57 4.67
C LEU A 60 2.60 6.71 3.74
N GLU A 61 2.42 7.28 2.55
CA GLU A 61 3.52 7.57 1.63
C GLU A 61 4.59 8.44 2.31
N LYS A 62 4.20 9.52 2.98
CA LYS A 62 5.11 10.38 3.75
C LYS A 62 5.83 9.62 4.87
N GLU A 63 5.11 8.76 5.58
CA GLU A 63 5.71 7.93 6.65
C GLU A 63 6.78 6.98 6.09
N LEU A 64 6.49 6.29 4.98
CA LEU A 64 7.43 5.37 4.33
C LEU A 64 8.68 6.09 3.81
N VAL A 65 8.50 7.25 3.17
CA VAL A 65 9.62 8.09 2.68
C VAL A 65 10.50 8.55 3.84
N GLN A 66 9.90 9.02 4.93
CA GLN A 66 10.65 9.46 6.11
C GLN A 66 11.47 8.31 6.72
N MET A 67 10.88 7.11 6.84
CA MET A 67 11.60 5.92 7.32
C MET A 67 12.74 5.49 6.40
N GLU A 68 12.55 5.58 5.08
CA GLU A 68 13.61 5.31 4.10
C GLU A 68 14.79 6.27 4.26
N ASP A 69 14.52 7.57 4.37
CA ASP A 69 15.53 8.62 4.55
C ASP A 69 16.28 8.48 5.87
N ASP A 70 15.57 8.21 6.97
CA ASP A 70 16.18 8.06 8.29
C ASP A 70 17.10 6.84 8.33
N GLN A 71 16.67 5.71 7.77
CA GLN A 71 17.49 4.50 7.66
C GLN A 71 18.73 4.75 6.78
N ALA A 72 18.55 5.43 5.64
CA ALA A 72 19.64 5.74 4.71
C ALA A 72 20.70 6.63 5.37
N ARG A 73 20.26 7.68 6.09
CA ARG A 73 21.16 8.58 6.83
C ARG A 73 21.94 7.85 7.91
N GLN A 74 21.29 6.98 8.68
CA GLN A 74 21.95 6.18 9.71
C GLN A 74 22.98 5.22 9.13
N ALA A 75 22.73 4.66 7.95
CA ALA A 75 23.63 3.75 7.24
C ALA A 75 24.68 4.47 6.35
N GLY A 76 24.65 5.80 6.25
CA GLY A 76 25.55 6.58 5.39
C GLY A 76 25.30 6.39 3.88
N LEU A 77 24.12 5.90 3.50
CA LEU A 77 23.75 5.61 2.12
C LEU A 77 23.23 6.88 1.43
N LYS A 78 23.71 7.14 0.21
CA LYS A 78 23.38 8.38 -0.53
C LYS A 78 22.32 8.19 -1.61
N ARG A 79 22.26 7.01 -2.24
CA ARG A 79 21.36 6.74 -3.36
C ARG A 79 20.66 5.42 -3.17
N ILE A 80 19.43 5.49 -2.69
CA ILE A 80 18.61 4.30 -2.43
C ILE A 80 17.96 3.85 -3.74
N ARG A 81 18.13 2.55 -4.05
CA ARG A 81 17.52 1.89 -5.20
C ARG A 81 16.27 1.14 -4.85
N LYS A 82 16.23 0.60 -3.63
CA LYS A 82 15.13 -0.21 -3.15
C LYS A 82 15.11 -0.20 -1.63
N THR A 83 13.93 0.01 -1.06
CA THR A 83 13.64 -0.26 0.34
C THR A 83 12.55 -1.32 0.43
N VAL A 84 12.76 -2.32 1.27
CA VAL A 84 11.78 -3.33 1.64
C VAL A 84 11.26 -2.98 3.01
N PHE A 85 9.96 -2.71 3.09
CA PHE A 85 9.27 -2.47 4.35
C PHE A 85 8.61 -3.75 4.85
N GLY A 86 8.75 -4.01 6.14
CA GLY A 86 8.02 -5.03 6.87
C GLY A 86 6.87 -4.40 7.65
N VAL A 87 5.87 -5.20 7.97
CA VAL A 87 4.75 -4.82 8.84
C VAL A 87 4.79 -5.69 10.08
N ARG A 88 4.63 -5.09 11.25
CA ARG A 88 4.51 -5.82 12.53
C ARG A 88 3.40 -5.22 13.40
N PRO A 89 2.79 -6.02 14.29
CA PRO A 89 1.83 -5.50 15.26
C PRO A 89 2.42 -4.37 16.12
N ARG A 90 1.58 -3.40 16.47
CA ARG A 90 1.85 -2.37 17.47
C ARG A 90 0.93 -2.64 18.67
N GLU A 91 1.51 -2.68 19.86
CA GLU A 91 0.75 -2.80 21.10
C GLU A 91 0.23 -1.41 21.53
N PRO A 92 -0.97 -1.30 22.11
CA PRO A 92 -1.96 -2.37 22.33
C PRO A 92 -2.82 -2.71 21.09
N GLU A 93 -2.78 -1.87 20.05
CA GLU A 93 -3.51 -2.09 18.80
C GLU A 93 -2.77 -1.46 17.61
N GLY A 94 -2.96 -2.06 16.44
CA GLY A 94 -2.55 -1.54 15.16
C GLY A 94 -1.29 -2.21 14.60
N PHE A 95 -0.71 -1.57 13.60
CA PHE A 95 0.48 -2.05 12.92
C PHE A 95 1.49 -0.91 12.81
N ARG A 96 2.76 -1.27 12.69
CA ARG A 96 3.84 -0.34 12.38
C ARG A 96 4.71 -0.90 11.28
N PHE A 97 5.16 -0.02 10.40
CA PHE A 97 6.14 -0.36 9.39
C PHE A 97 7.55 -0.29 9.99
N PHE A 98 8.47 -0.96 9.32
CA PHE A 98 9.91 -0.86 9.60
C PHE A 98 10.69 -1.24 8.35
N VAL A 99 11.93 -0.75 8.23
CA VAL A 99 12.81 -1.14 7.13
C VAL A 99 13.39 -2.52 7.41
N VAL A 100 13.15 -3.47 6.51
CA VAL A 100 13.70 -4.83 6.54
C VAL A 100 15.04 -4.86 5.82
N GLU A 101 15.10 -4.23 4.65
CA GLU A 101 16.27 -4.23 3.78
C GLU A 101 16.29 -2.92 2.99
N GLN A 102 17.48 -2.36 2.80
CA GLN A 102 17.69 -1.22 1.93
C GLN A 102 18.91 -1.48 1.04
N LYS A 103 18.75 -1.25 -0.27
CA LYS A 103 19.84 -1.37 -1.25
C LYS A 103 20.17 -0.01 -1.81
N ALA A 104 21.45 0.36 -1.75
CA ALA A 104 22.00 1.54 -2.39
C ALA A 104 22.86 1.16 -3.60
N ASP A 105 23.28 2.15 -4.39
CA ASP A 105 24.41 1.99 -5.31
C ASP A 105 25.69 1.65 -4.51
N GLU A 106 26.55 0.80 -5.07
CA GLU A 106 27.92 0.56 -4.56
C GLU A 106 28.78 1.82 -4.58
#